data_AF-A0A5K3G3F2-F1
#
_entry.id   AF-A0A5K3G3F2-F1
#
_cell.length_a   1.000
_cell.length_b   1.000
_cell.length_c   1.000
_cell.angle_alpha   90.00
_cell.angle_beta   90.00
_cell.angle_gamma   90.00
#
_symmetry.space_group_name_H-M   'P 1'
#
loop_
_entity.id
_entity.type
_entity.pdbx_description
1 polymer ?
#
loop_
_entity_poly.entity_id
_entity_poly.type
_entity_poly.pdbx_seq_one_letter_code
_entity_poly.pdbx_strand_id
1 'polypeptide(L)'
;WKPCSPKFLGPEGDSLIQLKVRNRVDKEPSTLVNVVGAMPGRGPEAHQYVTLGNHRDAWVQGASDPHSGTAVLQGVAYLLGLAYQQ
;
A
#
# COMPACT_ATOMS: atom_id res chain seq x y z
N TRP A 1 -9.15 1.55 -21.98
CA TRP A 1 -7.78 1.02 -21.88
C TRP A 1 -7.35 0.52 -23.26
N LYS A 2 -6.30 1.09 -23.87
CA LYS A 2 -5.67 0.50 -25.06
C LYS A 2 -4.60 -0.49 -24.55
N PRO A 3 -4.57 -1.75 -24.99
CA PRO A 3 -3.56 -2.69 -24.53
C PRO A 3 -2.17 -2.26 -25.01
N CYS A 4 -1.32 -1.85 -24.08
CA CYS A 4 0.11 -1.63 -24.32
C CYS A 4 0.86 -2.96 -24.15
N SER A 5 0.45 -4.02 -24.88
CA SER A 5 1.21 -5.26 -24.86
C SER A 5 2.47 -5.06 -25.74
N PRO A 6 3.68 -5.20 -25.20
CA PRO A 6 4.91 -5.13 -26.00
C PRO A 6 4.82 -6.16 -27.13
N LYS A 7 5.05 -5.70 -28.36
CA LYS A 7 5.00 -6.54 -29.57
C LYS A 7 6.34 -7.22 -29.88
N PHE A 8 7.43 -6.73 -29.27
CA PHE A 8 8.78 -7.22 -29.49
C PHE A 8 9.52 -7.27 -28.14
N LEU A 9 9.85 -8.48 -27.68
CA LEU A 9 10.67 -8.75 -26.50
C LEU A 9 11.53 -9.98 -26.82
N GLY A 10 12.83 -9.79 -26.99
CA GLY A 10 13.80 -10.85 -27.28
C GLY A 10 15.04 -10.31 -28.01
N PRO A 11 16.19 -11.03 -27.97
CA PRO A 11 17.37 -10.66 -28.74
C PRO A 11 17.06 -10.69 -30.24
N GLU A 12 17.75 -9.87 -31.04
CA GLU A 12 17.56 -9.81 -32.50
C GLU A 12 17.62 -11.21 -33.13
N GLY A 13 16.53 -11.65 -33.75
CA GLY A 13 16.40 -12.93 -34.44
C GLY A 13 14.97 -13.17 -34.96
N ASP A 14 14.80 -14.14 -35.87
CA ASP A 14 13.54 -14.42 -36.59
C ASP A 14 12.42 -15.05 -35.74
N SER A 15 12.62 -15.16 -34.42
CA SER A 15 11.65 -15.76 -33.50
C SER A 15 10.68 -14.70 -32.99
N LEU A 16 9.49 -14.62 -33.59
CA LEU A 16 8.42 -13.73 -33.15
C LEU A 16 7.61 -14.35 -31.99
N ILE A 17 7.56 -13.65 -30.85
CA ILE A 17 6.65 -13.99 -29.74
C ILE A 17 5.43 -13.06 -29.78
N GLN A 18 4.24 -13.64 -29.92
CA GLN A 18 2.98 -12.89 -29.79
C GLN A 18 2.40 -13.03 -28.38
N LEU A 19 2.50 -11.97 -27.56
CA LEU A 19 1.84 -11.90 -26.25
C LEU A 19 0.47 -11.22 -26.38
N LYS A 20 -0.60 -11.89 -25.92
CA LYS A 20 -1.96 -11.32 -25.86
C LYS A 20 -2.47 -11.23 -24.41
N VAL A 21 -2.37 -10.05 -23.81
CA VAL A 21 -2.88 -9.79 -22.45
C VAL A 21 -4.36 -9.40 -22.51
N ARG A 22 -5.21 -10.09 -21.73
CA ARG A 22 -6.68 -9.84 -21.67
C ARG A 22 -7.16 -9.69 -20.23
N ASN A 23 -6.69 -8.65 -19.54
CA ASN A 23 -7.17 -8.36 -18.18
C ASN A 23 -8.64 -7.92 -18.22
N ARG A 24 -9.46 -8.53 -17.37
CA ARG A 24 -10.81 -8.06 -17.06
C ARG A 24 -10.72 -7.31 -15.75
N VAL A 25 -10.97 -6.01 -15.81
CA VAL A 25 -10.93 -5.11 -14.65
C VAL A 25 -12.31 -4.51 -14.51
N ASP A 26 -12.84 -4.49 -13.29
CA ASP A 26 -14.09 -3.81 -13.01
C ASP A 26 -13.97 -2.32 -13.34
N LYS A 27 -15.00 -1.79 -13.99
CA LYS A 27 -15.05 -0.38 -14.38
C LYS A 27 -15.54 0.51 -13.25
N GLU A 28 -16.27 -0.08 -12.30
CA GLU A 28 -16.80 0.63 -11.17
C GLU A 28 -15.69 0.88 -10.14
N PRO A 29 -15.52 2.13 -9.67
CA PRO A 29 -14.56 2.44 -8.62
C PRO A 29 -14.85 1.65 -7.35
N SER A 30 -13.81 1.11 -6.74
CA SER A 30 -13.89 0.52 -5.39
C SER A 30 -13.69 1.60 -4.33
N THR A 31 -14.44 1.53 -3.23
CA THR A 31 -14.21 2.38 -2.07
C THR A 31 -12.93 1.96 -1.36
N LEU A 32 -11.99 2.90 -1.21
CA LEU A 32 -10.78 2.72 -0.42
C LEU A 32 -11.00 3.28 1.00
N VAL A 33 -10.55 2.55 2.01
CA VAL A 33 -10.74 2.91 3.42
C VAL A 33 -9.40 3.01 4.14
N ASN A 34 -9.05 4.24 4.51
CA ASN A 34 -7.92 4.55 5.38
C ASN A 34 -8.38 4.57 6.83
N VAL A 35 -7.54 4.02 7.72
CA VAL A 35 -7.74 4.10 9.16
C VAL A 35 -6.77 5.14 9.69
N VAL A 36 -7.30 6.18 10.35
CA VAL A 36 -6.50 7.28 10.90
C VAL A 36 -6.79 7.36 12.40
N GLY A 37 -5.74 7.18 13.21
CA GLY A 37 -5.76 7.42 14.65
C GLY A 37 -4.93 8.64 15.00
N ALA A 38 -5.31 9.36 16.04
CA ALA A 38 -4.57 10.53 16.53
C ALA A 38 -4.37 10.43 18.05
N MET A 39 -3.16 10.74 18.51
CA MET A 39 -2.83 10.93 19.92
C MET A 39 -2.59 12.42 20.14
N PRO A 40 -3.42 13.14 20.92
CA PRO A 40 -3.25 14.57 21.14
C PRO A 40 -1.94 14.88 21.86
N GLY A 41 -1.14 15.78 21.28
CA GLY A 41 0.06 16.32 21.92
C GLY A 41 -0.28 17.19 23.13
N ARG A 42 0.73 17.52 23.94
CA ARG A 42 0.62 18.42 25.10
C ARG A 42 1.51 19.65 24.92
N GLY A 43 1.12 20.77 25.52
CA GLY A 43 1.91 22.01 25.51
C GLY A 43 1.72 22.87 24.24
N PRO A 44 2.59 23.87 24.03
CA PRO A 44 2.41 24.89 22.98
C PRO A 44 2.47 24.33 21.56
N GLU A 45 3.12 23.18 21.36
CA GLU A 45 3.30 22.56 20.04
C GLU A 45 2.25 21.48 19.73
N ALA A 46 1.19 21.34 20.54
CA ALA A 46 0.16 20.30 20.36
C ALA A 46 -0.58 20.34 19.01
N HIS A 47 -0.45 21.43 18.26
CA HIS A 47 -1.02 21.61 16.92
C HIS A 47 -0.11 21.07 15.80
N GLN A 48 1.13 20.69 16.11
CA GLN A 48 2.06 20.09 15.16
C GLN A 48 1.91 18.57 15.15
N TYR A 49 2.02 17.97 13.97
CA TYR A 49 1.77 16.54 13.78
C TYR A 49 3.02 15.81 13.29
N VAL A 50 3.28 14.66 13.88
CA VAL A 50 4.16 13.62 13.31
C VAL A 50 3.26 12.51 12.80
N THR A 51 3.38 12.15 11.52
CA THR A 51 2.54 11.11 10.90
C THR A 51 3.35 9.84 10.70
N LEU A 52 2.81 8.71 11.15
CA LEU A 52 3.30 7.37 10.84
C LEU A 52 2.24 6.63 10.03
N GLY A 53 2.63 5.94 8.96
CA GLY A 53 1.69 5.29 8.06
C GLY A 53 2.26 4.06 7.37
N ASN A 54 1.34 3.18 6.97
CA ASN A 54 1.60 1.95 6.19
C ASN A 54 0.35 1.67 5.34
N HIS A 55 0.50 1.23 4.09
CA HIS A 55 -0.66 0.75 3.33
C HIS A 55 -1.13 -0.61 3.87
N ARG A 56 -2.35 -1.03 3.54
CA ARG A 56 -2.95 -2.27 4.10
C ARG A 56 -3.32 -3.27 3.02
N ASP A 57 -3.69 -2.77 1.84
CA ASP A 57 -4.06 -3.59 0.71
C ASP A 57 -2.85 -4.31 0.11
N ALA A 58 -3.09 -5.52 -0.39
CA ALA A 58 -2.09 -6.38 -0.99
C ALA A 58 -2.66 -7.04 -2.24
N TRP A 59 -1.78 -7.40 -3.19
CA TRP A 59 -2.16 -8.15 -4.38
C TRP A 59 -2.62 -9.58 -4.08
N VAL A 60 -2.00 -10.22 -3.08
CA VAL A 60 -2.34 -11.57 -2.62
C VAL A 60 -2.35 -11.59 -1.08
N GLN A 61 -1.59 -12.46 -0.39
CA GLN A 61 -1.56 -12.50 1.08
C GLN A 61 -0.79 -11.33 1.70
N GLY A 62 0.19 -10.79 0.96
CA GLY A 62 0.92 -9.59 1.36
C GLY A 62 1.71 -9.69 2.67
N ALA A 63 2.23 -10.87 3.01
CA ALA A 63 2.91 -11.09 4.29
C ALA A 63 4.11 -10.14 4.48
N SER A 64 4.92 -9.95 3.43
CA SER A 64 5.97 -8.92 3.41
C SER A 64 5.36 -7.56 3.07
N ASP A 65 4.87 -7.42 1.84
CA ASP A 65 4.26 -6.21 1.32
C ASP A 65 2.72 -6.29 1.38
N PRO A 66 2.01 -5.56 2.28
CA PRO A 66 2.51 -4.60 3.29
C PRO A 66 2.43 -5.08 4.74
N HIS A 67 1.95 -6.29 5.00
CA HIS A 67 1.49 -6.66 6.34
C HIS A 67 2.61 -6.74 7.39
N SER A 68 3.87 -6.94 6.96
CA SER A 68 5.02 -6.83 7.86
C SER A 68 5.12 -5.43 8.46
N GLY A 69 4.93 -4.38 7.66
CA GLY A 69 4.87 -2.99 8.11
C GLY A 69 3.60 -2.69 8.91
N THR A 70 2.48 -3.36 8.60
CA THR A 70 1.24 -3.23 9.38
C THR A 70 1.43 -3.77 10.79
N ALA A 71 2.09 -4.92 10.94
CA ALA A 71 2.41 -5.49 12.24
C ALA A 71 3.29 -4.54 13.07
N VAL A 72 4.29 -3.92 12.44
CA VAL A 72 5.14 -2.91 13.09
C VAL A 72 4.34 -1.68 13.50
N LEU A 73 3.52 -1.11 12.61
CA LEU A 73 2.73 0.09 12.91
C LEU A 73 1.73 -0.15 14.06
N GLN A 74 1.11 -1.33 14.12
CA GLN A 74 0.24 -1.74 15.22
C GLN A 74 1.02 -1.86 16.54
N GLY A 75 2.22 -2.44 16.51
CA GLY A 75 3.10 -2.51 17.68
C GLY A 75 3.51 -1.13 18.21
N VAL A 76 3.86 -0.21 17.31
CA VAL A 76 4.17 1.19 17.67
C VAL A 76 2.97 1.88 18.29
N ALA A 77 1.78 1.77 17.67
CA ALA A 77 0.56 2.36 18.20
C ALA A 77 0.22 1.82 19.61
N TYR A 78 0.37 0.51 19.82
CA TYR A 78 0.16 -0.13 21.12
C TYR A 78 1.13 0.42 22.18
N LEU A 79 2.43 0.45 21.89
CA LEU A 79 3.45 0.93 22.83
C LEU A 79 3.27 2.41 23.17
N LEU A 80 2.99 3.26 22.17
CA LEU A 80 2.72 4.67 22.41
C LEU A 80 1.42 4.88 23.21
N GLY A 81 0.39 4.07 22.97
CA GLY A 81 -0.84 4.08 23.75
C GLY A 81 -0.60 3.75 25.23
N LEU A 82 0.23 2.75 25.52
CA LEU A 82 0.62 2.42 26.90
C LEU A 82 1.44 3.55 27.56
N ALA A 83 2.33 4.19 26.81
CA ALA A 83 3.12 5.32 27.31
C ALA A 83 2.24 6.56 27.56
N TYR A 84 1.19 6.77 26.77
CA TYR A 84 0.29 7.93 26.89
C TYR A 84 -0.61 7.90 28.13
N GLN A 85 -0.90 6.70 28.66
CA GLN A 85 -1.72 6.50 29.85
C GLN A 85 -0.99 6.81 31.17
N GLN A 86 0.34 6.95 31.13
CA GLN A 86 1.18 7.35 32.27
C GLN A 86 1.24 8.86 32.39
#